data_AF-A0A5A7VQI5-F1
#
_entry.id   AF-A0A5A7VQI5-F1
#
_cell.length_a   1.000
_cell.length_b   1.000
_cell.length_c   1.000
_cell.angle_alpha   90.00
_cell.angle_beta   90.00
_cell.angle_gamma   90.00
#
_symmetry.space_group_name_H-M   'P 1'
#
loop_
_entity.id
_entity.type
_entity.pdbx_description
1 polymer ?
#
loop_
_entity_poly.entity_id
_entity_poly.type
_entity_poly.pdbx_seq_one_letter_code
_entity_poly.pdbx_strand_id
1 'polypeptide(L)' 'MTDNRAARYRRLAMVEQDLERARILRQIADEADRGVLCVSSMKQTVKAQAPAPIVSPAN' A
#
# COMPACT_ATOMS: atom_id res chain seq x y z
N MET A 1 -5.18 -1.39 -18.53
CA MET A 1 -4.60 -1.05 -17.21
C MET A 1 -5.05 -2.09 -16.20
N THR A 2 -4.49 -3.28 -16.22
CA THR A 2 -4.75 -4.30 -15.20
C THR A 2 -3.74 -4.07 -14.08
N ASP A 3 -4.15 -3.31 -13.07
CA ASP A 3 -3.42 -3.12 -11.82
C ASP A 3 -3.15 -4.53 -11.23
N ASN A 4 -1.92 -5.02 -11.34
CA ASN A 4 -1.56 -6.41 -11.06
C ASN A 4 -1.42 -6.62 -9.54
N ARG A 5 -2.54 -6.42 -8.82
CA ARG A 5 -2.64 -6.42 -7.35
C ARG A 5 -2.20 -7.75 -6.75
N ALA A 6 -2.60 -8.86 -7.38
CA ALA A 6 -2.14 -10.19 -7.00
C ALA A 6 -0.60 -10.28 -7.00
N ALA A 7 0.07 -9.77 -8.03
CA ALA A 7 1.53 -9.74 -8.09
C ALA A 7 2.19 -8.84 -7.02
N ARG A 8 1.49 -7.80 -6.54
CA ARG A 8 1.98 -6.97 -5.42
C ARG A 8 1.92 -7.75 -4.10
N TYR A 9 0.80 -8.37 -3.80
CA TYR A 9 0.63 -9.17 -2.57
C TYR A 9 1.53 -10.40 -2.53
N ARG A 10 1.75 -11.07 -3.68
CA ARG A 10 2.72 -12.18 -3.78
C ARG A 10 4.15 -11.72 -3.45
N ARG A 11 4.58 -10.56 -3.96
CA ARG A 11 5.90 -9.99 -3.65
C ARG A 11 6.04 -9.64 -2.17
N LEU A 12 5.00 -9.08 -1.55
CA LEU A 12 5.00 -8.80 -0.12
C LEU A 12 5.09 -10.09 0.71
N ALA A 13 4.34 -11.13 0.33
CA ALA A 13 4.38 -12.41 1.05
C ALA A 13 5.77 -13.09 1.03
N MET A 14 6.58 -12.85 -0.01
CA MET A 14 7.93 -13.42 -0.12
C MET A 14 8.95 -12.78 0.82
N VAL A 15 8.76 -11.49 1.15
CA VAL A 15 9.70 -10.74 2.00
C VAL A 15 9.25 -10.65 3.46
N GLU A 16 8.02 -11.09 3.75
CA GLU A 16 7.44 -11.08 5.08
C GLU A 16 8.02 -12.21 5.93
N GLN A 17 8.58 -11.86 7.10
CA GLN A 17 9.21 -12.81 8.02
C GLN A 17 8.19 -13.52 8.92
N ASP A 18 7.07 -12.85 9.19
CA ASP A 18 5.97 -13.42 9.95
C ASP A 18 5.16 -14.37 9.05
N LEU A 19 5.13 -15.65 9.42
CA LEU A 19 4.48 -16.70 8.66
C LEU A 19 2.96 -16.50 8.53
N GLU A 20 2.33 -15.93 9.56
CA GLU A 20 0.90 -15.67 9.58
C GLU A 20 0.57 -14.50 8.65
N ARG A 21 1.35 -13.42 8.70
CA ARG A 21 1.23 -12.32 7.74
C ARG A 21 1.51 -12.76 6.31
N ALA A 22 2.53 -13.58 6.09
CA ALA A 22 2.84 -14.13 4.77
C ALA A 22 1.71 -15.02 4.24
N ARG A 23 1.02 -15.77 5.11
CA ARG A 23 -0.17 -16.57 4.75
C ARG A 23 -1.34 -15.67 4.35
N ILE A 24 -1.63 -14.64 5.13
CA ILE A 24 -2.69 -13.66 4.83
C ILE A 24 -2.41 -12.97 3.49
N LEU A 25 -1.18 -12.52 3.23
CA LEU A 25 -0.79 -11.89 1.97
C LEU A 25 -0.97 -12.81 0.76
N ARG A 26 -0.69 -14.11 0.89
CA ARG A 26 -0.97 -15.10 -0.16
C ARG A 26 -2.47 -15.24 -0.41
N GLN A 27 -3.27 -15.31 0.64
CA GLN A 27 -4.72 -15.43 0.51
C GLN A 27 -5.33 -14.19 -0.17
N ILE A 28 -4.86 -12.99 0.19
CA ILE A 28 -5.25 -11.73 -0.48
C ILE A 28 -4.81 -11.74 -1.95
N ALA A 29 -3.63 -12.26 -2.29
CA ALA A 29 -3.21 -12.39 -3.67
C ALA A 29 -4.15 -13.28 -4.48
N ASP A 30 -4.58 -14.41 -3.93
CA ASP A 30 -5.48 -15.36 -4.59
C ASP A 30 -6.88 -14.75 -4.77
N GLU A 31 -7.39 -14.03 -3.78
CA GLU A 31 -8.67 -13.32 -3.87
C GLU A 31 -8.62 -12.16 -4.89
N ALA A 32 -7.47 -11.48 -5.01
CA ALA A 32 -7.25 -10.43 -6.01
C ALA A 32 -7.21 -11.01 -7.43
N ASP A 33 -6.56 -12.17 -7.60
CA ASP A 33 -6.43 -12.89 -8.87
C ASP A 33 -7.80 -13.39 -9.36
N ARG A 34 -8.64 -13.85 -8.42
CA ARG A 34 -10.04 -14.24 -8.67
C ARG A 34 -10.99 -13.06 -8.87
N GLY A 35 -10.53 -11.82 -8.67
CA GLY A 35 -11.34 -10.61 -8.82
C GLY A 35 -12.36 -10.38 -7.70
N VAL A 36 -12.20 -11.02 -6.54
CA VAL A 36 -13.17 -10.98 -5.42
C VAL A 36 -12.89 -9.80 -4.48
N LEU A 37 -11.66 -9.28 -4.47
CA LEU A 37 -11.30 -8.12 -3.65
C LEU A 37 -11.84 -6.82 -4.23
N CYS A 38 -13.00 -6.40 -3.72
CA CYS A 38 -13.54 -5.06 -3.91
C CYS A 38 -12.90 -4.11 -2.89
N VAL A 39 -12.00 -3.23 -3.36
CA VAL A 39 -11.48 -2.11 -2.55
C VAL A 39 -12.19 -0.83 -2.97
N SER A 40 -12.96 -0.25 -2.04
CA SER A 40 -13.46 1.11 -2.15
C SER A 40 -12.26 2.05 -2.26
N SER A 41 -12.05 2.67 -3.42
CA SER A 41 -10.97 3.64 -3.61
C SER A 41 -11.32 4.92 -2.87
N MET A 42 -11.19 4.94 -1.56
CA MET A 42 -11.12 6.19 -0.82
C MET A 42 -9.79 6.84 -1.21
N LYS A 43 -9.84 7.75 -2.19
CA LYS A 43 -8.74 8.64 -2.50
C LYS A 43 -8.51 9.50 -1.26
N GLN A 44 -7.63 9.07 -0.37
CA GLN A 44 -7.18 9.92 0.72
C GLN A 44 -6.28 10.98 0.10
N THR A 45 -6.89 12.12 -0.25
CA THR A 45 -6.16 13.33 -0.60
C THR A 45 -5.35 13.74 0.62
N VAL A 46 -4.10 13.32 0.69
CA VAL A 46 -3.11 13.95 1.56
C VAL A 46 -2.96 15.39 1.09
N LYS A 47 -3.59 16.31 1.82
CA LYS A 47 -3.39 17.74 1.62
C LYS A 47 -1.93 17.99 2.02
N ALA A 48 -1.06 18.21 1.03
CA ALA A 48 0.33 18.57 1.28
C ALA A 48 0.34 19.84 2.13
N GLN A 49 0.64 19.70 3.43
CA GLN A 49 0.92 20.84 4.29
C GLN A 49 2.30 21.34 3.86
N ALA A 50 2.36 22.52 3.23
CA ALA A 50 3.62 23.15 2.87
C ALA A 50 4.50 23.31 4.12
N PRO A 51 5.80 22.99 4.06
CA PRO A 51 6.69 23.24 5.18
C PRO A 51 6.70 24.75 5.46
N ALA A 52 6.51 25.13 6.73
CA ALA A 52 6.53 26.52 7.17
C ALA A 52 7.85 27.19 6.73
N PRO A 53 7.83 28.47 6.32
CA PRO A 53 9.05 29.17 5.95
C PRO A 53 9.98 29.23 7.16
N ILE A 54 11.15 28.64 7.02
CA ILE A 54 12.28 28.78 7.93
C ILE A 54 12.69 30.26 7.96
N VAL A 55 12.19 31.01 8.93
CA VAL A 55 12.71 32.34 9.27
C VAL A 55 14.05 32.14 9.97
N SER A 56 15.13 32.43 9.27
CA SER A 56 16.47 32.53 9.86
C SER A 56 16.55 33.82 10.67
N PRO A 57 16.99 33.81 11.94
CA PRO A 57 17.23 35.04 12.67
C PRO A 57 18.46 35.74 12.08
N ALA A 58 18.29 37.00 11.68
CA ALA A 58 19.38 37.86 11.27
C ALA A 58 20.28 38.15 12.48
N ASN A 59 21.59 37.97 12.28
CA ASN A 59 22.65 38.39 13.17
C ASN A 59 23.02 39.85 12.85
#